data_AF-A0A7J3TIX9-F1
#
_entry.id   AF-A0A7J3TIX9-F1
#
_cell.length_a   1.000
_cell.length_b   1.000
_cell.length_c   1.000
_cell.angle_alpha   90.00
_cell.angle_beta   90.00
_cell.angle_gamma   90.00
#
_symmetry.space_group_name_H-M   'P 1'
#
loop_
_entity.id
_entity.type
_entity.pdbx_description
1 polymer ?
#
loop_
_entity_poly.entity_id
_entity_poly.type
_entity_poly.pdbx_seq_one_letter_code
_entity_poly.pdbx_strand_id
1 'polypeptide(L)'
;MRCALCDGSLPSRAIPVCPKCAKTDKAIEFVPQIHEGVEKINGKGEFKCNLCSNNCGFDDVSLCKLRFFKKGKLFSLTSSKRAVLHAYEDPLPTNCCNAWFCKGSKLYGTNLAVFYYGCNFDCLFCQNWIHKNVEKGFTVTEEEIVEKAMKERVKCICHFGGSPEPQIVFAINFSREVLRRREIMICWE
;
A
#
# COMPACT_ATOMS: atom_id res chain seq x y z
N MET A 1 -5.26 32.42 4.29
CA MET A 1 -5.57 31.51 3.16
C MET A 1 -7.07 31.32 3.14
N ARG A 2 -7.68 31.33 1.96
CA ARG A 2 -9.15 31.33 1.82
C ARG A 2 -9.62 30.13 1.03
N CYS A 3 -10.76 29.59 1.44
CA CYS A 3 -11.46 28.50 0.78
C CYS A 3 -11.88 28.91 -0.63
N ALA A 4 -11.56 28.10 -1.63
CA ALA A 4 -11.91 28.36 -3.02
C ALA A 4 -13.43 28.42 -3.27
N LEU A 5 -14.26 27.86 -2.38
CA LEU A 5 -15.71 27.79 -2.54
C LEU A 5 -16.52 28.80 -1.71
N CYS A 6 -15.97 29.31 -0.60
CA CYS A 6 -16.73 30.18 0.32
C CYS A 6 -15.92 31.29 0.98
N ASP A 7 -14.66 31.49 0.58
CA ASP A 7 -13.72 32.46 1.17
C ASP A 7 -13.40 32.29 2.67
N GLY A 8 -13.94 31.27 3.33
CA GLY A 8 -13.65 30.94 4.72
C GLY A 8 -12.20 30.50 4.98
N SER A 9 -11.81 30.34 6.24
CA SER A 9 -10.45 29.93 6.61
C SER A 9 -10.14 28.48 6.19
N LEU A 10 -8.90 28.24 5.78
CA LEU A 10 -8.38 26.93 5.43
C LEU A 10 -7.53 26.32 6.57
N PRO A 11 -7.61 24.99 6.77
CA PRO A 11 -6.75 24.29 7.73
C PRO A 11 -5.32 24.07 7.21
N SER A 12 -5.09 24.07 5.90
CA SER A 12 -3.78 23.85 5.27
C SER A 12 -3.72 24.50 3.88
N ARG A 13 -2.50 24.79 3.38
CA ARG A 13 -2.26 25.21 1.97
C ARG A 13 -2.53 24.09 0.97
N ALA A 14 -2.37 22.84 1.40
CA ALA A 14 -2.45 21.67 0.53
C ALA A 14 -3.90 21.30 0.15
N ILE A 15 -4.89 21.82 0.89
CA ILE A 15 -6.30 21.54 0.64
C ILE A 15 -6.99 22.88 0.31
N PRO A 16 -7.47 23.07 -0.94
CA PRO A 16 -8.04 24.34 -1.41
C PRO A 16 -9.43 24.66 -0.84
N VAL A 17 -10.04 23.73 -0.10
CA VAL A 17 -11.40 23.84 0.45
C VAL A 17 -11.43 23.67 1.98
N CYS A 18 -12.31 24.38 2.67
CA CYS A 18 -12.46 24.26 4.13
C CYS A 18 -13.23 22.97 4.52
N PRO A 19 -13.19 22.52 5.79
CA PRO A 19 -13.84 21.27 6.22
C PRO A 19 -15.35 21.22 5.96
N LYS A 20 -16.03 22.38 5.94
CA LYS A 20 -17.46 22.47 5.61
C LYS A 20 -17.68 22.22 4.12
N CYS A 21 -16.92 22.89 3.26
CA CYS A 21 -17.05 22.76 1.80
C CYS A 21 -16.60 21.39 1.29
N ALA A 22 -15.58 20.78 1.93
CA ALA A 22 -15.08 19.45 1.58
C ALA A 22 -16.14 18.34 1.64
N LYS A 23 -17.25 18.55 2.36
CA LYS A 23 -18.36 17.60 2.50
C LYS A 23 -19.51 17.83 1.50
N THR A 24 -19.27 18.61 0.45
CA THR A 24 -20.27 18.95 -0.58
C THR A 24 -19.83 18.42 -1.94
N ASP A 25 -20.78 18.18 -2.84
CA ASP A 25 -20.48 17.66 -4.18
C ASP A 25 -19.58 18.60 -5.00
N LYS A 26 -19.64 19.91 -4.72
CA LYS A 26 -18.74 20.91 -5.33
C LYS A 26 -17.26 20.66 -5.01
N ALA A 27 -16.94 19.96 -3.93
CA ALA A 27 -15.56 19.64 -3.58
C ALA A 27 -14.92 18.62 -4.54
N ILE A 28 -15.73 17.84 -5.27
CA ILE A 28 -15.26 16.82 -6.21
C ILE A 28 -14.36 17.43 -7.29
N GLU A 29 -14.62 18.67 -7.71
CA GLU A 29 -13.81 19.39 -8.70
C GLU A 29 -12.35 19.59 -8.27
N PHE A 30 -12.08 19.57 -6.97
CA PHE A 30 -10.73 19.74 -6.41
C PHE A 30 -10.00 18.40 -6.22
N VAL A 31 -10.69 17.26 -6.31
CA VAL A 31 -10.09 15.93 -6.08
C VAL A 31 -8.89 15.67 -7.01
N PRO A 32 -8.94 15.93 -8.32
CA PRO A 32 -7.79 15.75 -9.22
C PRO A 32 -6.61 16.68 -8.93
N GLN A 33 -6.83 17.79 -8.22
CA GLN A 33 -5.77 18.73 -7.84
C GLN A 33 -4.99 18.24 -6.60
N ILE A 34 -5.62 17.39 -5.78
CA ILE A 34 -5.10 16.96 -4.48
C ILE A 34 -4.58 15.51 -4.54
N HIS A 35 -5.15 14.69 -5.44
CA HIS A 35 -4.84 13.27 -5.57
C HIS A 35 -4.30 12.95 -6.97
N GLU A 36 -3.04 12.56 -7.05
CA GLU A 36 -2.38 12.14 -8.29
C GLU A 36 -2.97 10.80 -8.77
N GLY A 37 -3.36 10.73 -10.04
CA GLY A 37 -3.80 9.48 -10.67
C GLY A 37 -5.23 9.06 -10.34
N VAL A 38 -6.00 9.87 -9.61
CA VAL A 38 -7.39 9.55 -9.23
C VAL A 38 -8.29 9.33 -10.45
N GLU A 39 -8.00 10.00 -11.57
CA GLU A 39 -8.68 9.82 -12.85
C GLU A 39 -8.53 8.40 -13.42
N LYS A 40 -7.52 7.66 -12.96
CA LYS A 40 -7.29 6.25 -13.36
C LYS A 40 -8.28 5.32 -12.68
N ILE A 41 -8.91 5.69 -11.56
CA ILE A 41 -9.91 4.85 -10.85
C ILE A 41 -11.15 4.69 -11.71
N ASN A 42 -11.47 3.46 -12.10
CA ASN A 42 -12.45 3.14 -13.16
C ASN A 42 -12.22 3.92 -14.47
N GLY A 43 -11.05 4.54 -14.62
CA GLY A 43 -10.68 5.42 -15.73
C GLY A 43 -10.49 4.63 -17.01
N LYS A 44 -10.52 5.32 -18.15
CA LYS A 44 -10.23 4.70 -19.46
C LYS A 44 -8.73 4.43 -19.60
N GLY A 45 -8.37 3.60 -20.56
CA GLY A 45 -6.99 3.28 -20.91
C GLY A 45 -6.94 2.01 -21.76
N GLU A 46 -5.91 1.89 -22.58
CA GLU A 46 -5.55 0.71 -23.36
C GLU A 46 -5.39 -0.52 -22.47
N PHE A 47 -4.80 -0.34 -21.28
CA PHE A 47 -4.74 -1.38 -20.28
C PHE A 47 -5.73 -1.14 -19.14
N LYS A 48 -6.43 -2.22 -18.74
CA LYS A 48 -7.35 -2.27 -17.61
C LYS A 48 -6.85 -3.26 -16.58
N CYS A 49 -6.55 -2.77 -15.37
CA CYS A 49 -6.12 -3.59 -14.25
C CYS A 49 -7.29 -3.83 -13.29
N ASN A 50 -7.62 -5.08 -13.02
CA ASN A 50 -8.70 -5.50 -12.11
C ASN A 50 -8.18 -6.14 -10.82
N LEU A 51 -6.91 -5.91 -10.44
CA LEU A 51 -6.30 -6.55 -9.28
C LEU A 51 -6.86 -6.06 -7.94
N CYS A 52 -7.32 -4.81 -7.87
CA CYS A 52 -7.89 -4.20 -6.67
C CYS A 52 -9.17 -3.44 -7.03
N SER A 53 -9.88 -2.94 -6.01
CA SER A 53 -11.16 -2.24 -6.14
C SER A 53 -11.16 -1.04 -7.10
N ASN A 54 -10.00 -0.46 -7.37
CA ASN A 54 -9.90 0.73 -8.24
C ASN A 54 -10.13 0.44 -9.72
N ASN A 55 -10.04 -0.82 -10.17
CA ASN A 55 -10.23 -1.22 -11.57
C ASN A 55 -9.55 -0.27 -12.58
N CYS A 56 -8.30 0.11 -12.28
CA CYS A 56 -7.70 1.28 -12.92
C CYS A 56 -7.43 1.07 -14.42
N GLY A 57 -7.71 2.12 -15.21
CA GLY A 57 -7.29 2.21 -16.60
C GLY A 57 -6.13 3.18 -16.77
N PHE A 58 -5.13 2.82 -17.57
CA PHE A 58 -3.96 3.65 -17.83
C PHE A 58 -3.25 3.29 -19.13
N ASP A 59 -2.63 4.29 -19.74
CA ASP A 59 -1.81 4.17 -20.96
C ASP A 59 -0.31 4.31 -20.66
N ASP A 60 0.02 4.68 -19.43
CA ASP A 60 1.35 5.07 -18.96
C ASP A 60 1.77 4.26 -17.72
N VAL A 61 1.34 4.69 -16.53
CA VAL A 61 1.74 4.17 -15.22
C VAL A 61 0.47 3.94 -14.43
N SER A 62 0.32 2.76 -13.84
CA SER A 62 -0.79 2.47 -12.93
C SER A 62 -0.80 3.40 -11.71
N LEU A 63 -1.96 3.60 -11.10
CA LEU A 63 -2.10 4.37 -9.86
C LEU A 63 -1.12 3.93 -8.76
N CYS A 64 -0.92 2.61 -8.62
CA CYS A 64 0.00 2.05 -7.63
C CYS A 64 1.48 2.16 -7.97
N LYS A 65 1.82 2.69 -9.15
CA LYS A 65 3.18 2.86 -9.69
C LYS A 65 3.98 1.55 -9.91
N LEU A 66 3.38 0.38 -9.69
CA LEU A 66 4.05 -0.92 -9.87
C LEU A 66 3.89 -1.55 -11.26
N ARG A 67 3.03 -0.98 -12.10
CA ARG A 67 2.73 -1.44 -13.46
C ARG A 67 2.80 -0.26 -14.42
N PHE A 68 3.35 -0.51 -15.61
CA PHE A 68 3.53 0.46 -16.66
C PHE A 68 3.08 -0.13 -17.99
N PHE A 69 2.45 0.67 -18.82
CA PHE A 69 2.03 0.27 -20.16
C PHE A 69 2.83 1.09 -21.17
N LYS A 70 3.44 0.43 -22.15
CA LYS A 70 4.25 1.09 -23.18
C LYS A 70 4.25 0.28 -24.46
N LYS A 71 3.85 0.91 -25.57
CA LYS A 71 3.84 0.30 -26.92
C LYS A 71 3.08 -1.04 -26.96
N GLY A 72 1.86 -1.07 -26.42
CA GLY A 72 1.01 -2.27 -26.42
C GLY A 72 1.44 -3.37 -25.43
N LYS A 73 2.45 -3.12 -24.58
CA LYS A 73 2.98 -4.10 -23.63
C LYS A 73 2.88 -3.61 -22.20
N LEU A 74 2.43 -4.50 -21.32
CA LEU A 74 2.43 -4.30 -19.87
C LEU A 74 3.77 -4.74 -19.28
N PHE A 75 4.34 -3.88 -18.45
CA PHE A 75 5.50 -4.15 -17.60
C PHE A 75 5.07 -4.06 -16.14
N SER A 76 5.60 -4.94 -15.30
CA SER A 76 5.36 -4.90 -13.85
C SER A 76 6.65 -5.12 -13.08
N LEU A 77 6.80 -4.38 -11.98
CA LEU A 77 7.90 -4.56 -11.04
C LEU A 77 7.70 -5.78 -10.13
N THR A 78 6.52 -6.38 -10.16
CA THR A 78 6.09 -7.44 -9.24
C THR A 78 5.52 -8.62 -10.00
N SER A 79 5.52 -9.78 -9.36
CA SER A 79 4.95 -11.02 -9.90
C SER A 79 4.40 -11.86 -8.76
N SER A 80 3.91 -13.06 -9.06
CA SER A 80 3.50 -14.02 -8.03
C SER A 80 4.64 -14.51 -7.13
N LYS A 81 5.91 -14.32 -7.54
CA LYS A 81 7.13 -14.80 -6.85
C LYS A 81 8.12 -13.70 -6.48
N ARG A 82 7.83 -12.44 -6.82
CA ARG A 82 8.67 -11.28 -6.51
C ARG A 82 7.82 -10.07 -6.15
N ALA A 83 8.24 -9.34 -5.12
CA ALA A 83 7.60 -8.12 -4.68
C ALA A 83 8.63 -6.99 -4.52
N VAL A 84 8.15 -5.75 -4.59
CA VAL A 84 8.93 -4.57 -4.22
C VAL A 84 8.56 -4.20 -2.79
N LEU A 85 9.45 -4.49 -1.84
CA LEU A 85 9.20 -4.35 -0.42
C LEU A 85 10.48 -4.06 0.38
N HIS A 86 10.31 -3.68 1.65
CA HIS A 86 11.35 -3.68 2.66
C HIS A 86 10.86 -4.48 3.86
N ALA A 87 11.63 -5.49 4.29
CA ALA A 87 11.24 -6.34 5.40
C ALA A 87 12.22 -6.20 6.56
N TYR A 88 11.68 -5.94 7.75
CA TYR A 88 12.45 -5.79 8.97
C TYR A 88 11.76 -6.47 10.16
N GLU A 89 12.53 -6.72 11.20
CA GLU A 89 12.01 -7.27 12.45
C GLU A 89 11.68 -6.12 13.41
N ASP A 90 10.45 -6.05 13.89
CA ASP A 90 9.99 -5.03 14.84
C ASP A 90 9.60 -5.69 16.18
N PRO A 91 10.13 -5.25 17.33
CA PRO A 91 9.83 -5.89 18.61
C PRO A 91 8.33 -5.91 18.92
N LEU A 92 7.89 -6.95 19.63
CA LEU A 92 6.52 -7.05 20.12
C LEU A 92 6.43 -6.57 21.58
N PRO A 93 5.46 -5.70 21.93
CA PRO A 93 4.45 -5.02 21.10
C PRO A 93 4.82 -3.56 20.82
N THR A 94 5.61 -3.24 19.78
CA THR A 94 6.03 -1.84 19.59
C THR A 94 5.19 -1.05 18.58
N ASN A 95 4.49 -1.66 17.62
CA ASN A 95 3.64 -0.94 16.64
C ASN A 95 2.38 -1.71 16.15
N CYS A 96 1.82 -2.62 16.95
CA CYS A 96 0.73 -3.46 16.49
C CYS A 96 -0.63 -2.72 16.47
N CYS A 97 -1.09 -2.27 15.29
CA CYS A 97 -2.40 -1.64 15.12
C CYS A 97 -3.57 -2.56 15.56
N ASN A 98 -3.35 -3.87 15.48
CA ASN A 98 -4.33 -4.89 15.82
C ASN A 98 -4.15 -5.45 17.25
N ALA A 99 -3.37 -4.79 18.12
CA ALA A 99 -3.01 -5.30 19.44
C ALA A 99 -4.21 -5.68 20.32
N TRP A 100 -5.34 -5.01 20.15
CA TRP A 100 -6.56 -5.22 20.93
C TRP A 100 -7.25 -6.57 20.69
N PHE A 101 -7.00 -7.25 19.56
CA PHE A 101 -7.52 -8.59 19.27
C PHE A 101 -6.46 -9.61 18.81
N CYS A 102 -5.31 -9.15 18.33
CA CYS A 102 -4.22 -9.99 17.86
C CYS A 102 -3.54 -10.72 19.03
N LYS A 103 -3.53 -12.06 19.03
CA LYS A 103 -2.79 -12.82 20.07
C LYS A 103 -1.27 -12.64 19.92
N GLY A 104 -0.79 -12.35 18.71
CA GLY A 104 0.62 -12.11 18.43
C GLY A 104 1.20 -10.92 19.21
N SER A 105 0.39 -9.90 19.51
CA SER A 105 0.83 -8.72 20.29
C SER A 105 1.27 -9.06 21.71
N LYS A 106 0.88 -10.23 22.24
CA LYS A 106 1.22 -10.69 23.60
C LYS A 106 2.44 -11.60 23.62
N LEU A 107 3.04 -11.90 22.46
CA LEU A 107 4.18 -12.79 22.36
C LEU A 107 5.50 -12.04 22.61
N TYR A 108 6.49 -12.77 23.12
CA TYR A 108 7.86 -12.27 23.29
C TYR A 108 8.70 -12.59 22.05
N GLY A 109 9.25 -11.56 21.41
CA GLY A 109 10.05 -11.68 20.20
C GLY A 109 9.82 -10.49 19.26
N THR A 110 9.86 -10.76 17.96
CA THR A 110 9.65 -9.77 16.90
C THR A 110 8.50 -10.16 15.99
N ASN A 111 7.88 -9.19 15.34
CA ASN A 111 7.12 -9.43 14.12
C ASN A 111 8.03 -9.25 12.90
N LEU A 112 7.79 -10.00 11.84
CA LEU A 112 8.35 -9.70 10.52
C LEU A 112 7.42 -8.69 9.85
N ALA A 113 7.81 -7.43 9.93
CA ALA A 113 7.13 -6.32 9.31
C ALA A 113 7.49 -6.30 7.81
N VAL A 114 6.51 -6.49 6.93
CA VAL A 114 6.67 -6.50 5.47
C VAL A 114 6.09 -5.23 4.90
N PHE A 115 6.95 -4.23 4.70
CA PHE A 115 6.60 -2.91 4.18
C PHE A 115 6.57 -2.93 2.64
N TYR A 116 5.40 -2.89 2.04
CA TYR A 116 5.26 -2.86 0.58
C TYR A 116 5.48 -1.46 0.01
N TYR A 117 6.17 -1.41 -1.14
CA TYR A 117 6.21 -0.22 -1.99
C TYR A 117 5.09 -0.29 -3.03
N GLY A 118 4.52 0.87 -3.36
CA GLY A 118 3.30 0.99 -4.15
C GLY A 118 2.04 0.86 -3.27
N CYS A 119 0.99 1.60 -3.63
CA CYS A 119 -0.27 1.64 -2.89
C CYS A 119 -1.42 1.96 -3.86
N ASN A 120 -2.60 1.38 -3.65
CA ASN A 120 -3.81 1.72 -4.40
C ASN A 120 -4.49 3.01 -3.87
N PHE A 121 -3.90 3.71 -2.91
CA PHE A 121 -4.35 5.01 -2.41
C PHE A 121 -3.30 6.10 -2.63
N ASP A 122 -3.74 7.34 -2.83
CA ASP A 122 -2.89 8.53 -2.85
C ASP A 122 -3.22 9.46 -1.68
N CYS A 123 -2.99 8.98 -0.45
CA CYS A 123 -3.25 9.77 0.75
C CYS A 123 -2.34 11.02 0.78
N LEU A 124 -2.94 12.19 1.03
CA LEU A 124 -2.25 13.50 1.04
C LEU A 124 -1.21 13.62 2.17
N PHE A 125 -1.52 13.06 3.35
CA PHE A 125 -0.67 13.11 4.55
C PHE A 125 -0.27 11.71 5.02
N CYS A 126 0.07 10.83 4.08
CA CYS A 126 0.54 9.49 4.41
C CYS A 126 1.81 9.56 5.28
N GLN A 127 1.77 8.98 6.48
CA GLN A 127 2.96 8.89 7.35
C GLN A 127 4.03 7.95 6.78
N ASN A 128 3.61 6.98 5.96
CA ASN A 128 4.47 6.03 5.25
C ASN A 128 4.78 6.45 3.81
N TRP A 129 4.73 7.75 3.49
CA TRP A 129 4.80 8.28 2.11
C TRP A 129 5.95 7.73 1.24
N ILE A 130 7.04 7.26 1.85
CA ILE A 130 8.17 6.66 1.13
C ILE A 130 7.76 5.46 0.27
N HIS A 131 6.66 4.76 0.61
CA HIS A 131 6.11 3.68 -0.22
C HIS A 131 5.78 4.14 -1.65
N LYS A 132 5.58 5.45 -1.89
CA LYS A 132 5.27 6.02 -3.21
C LYS A 132 6.50 6.00 -4.15
N ASN A 133 7.70 5.91 -3.59
CA ASN A 133 8.98 5.87 -4.33
C ASN A 133 9.34 4.40 -4.65
N VAL A 134 8.57 3.76 -5.52
CA VAL A 134 8.71 2.33 -5.85
C VAL A 134 10.10 1.95 -6.34
N GLU A 135 10.82 2.90 -6.96
CA GLU A 135 12.20 2.74 -7.43
C GLU A 135 13.22 2.59 -6.30
N LYS A 136 12.88 3.01 -5.07
CA LYS A 136 13.73 2.85 -3.89
C LYS A 136 13.46 1.56 -3.14
N GLY A 137 12.42 0.82 -3.49
CA GLY A 137 12.08 -0.44 -2.86
C GLY A 137 13.00 -1.58 -3.32
N PHE A 138 13.18 -2.59 -2.48
CA PHE A 138 13.97 -3.76 -2.82
C PHE A 138 13.11 -4.79 -3.53
N THR A 139 13.62 -5.36 -4.62
CA THR A 139 12.99 -6.53 -5.24
C THR A 139 13.36 -7.76 -4.43
N VAL A 140 12.37 -8.36 -3.77
CA VAL A 140 12.54 -9.52 -2.89
C VAL A 140 11.75 -10.70 -3.46
N THR A 141 12.38 -11.87 -3.50
CA THR A 141 11.76 -13.12 -3.90
C THR A 141 10.99 -13.77 -2.77
N GLU A 142 10.05 -14.66 -3.11
CA GLU A 142 9.26 -15.41 -2.11
C GLU A 142 10.17 -16.20 -1.16
N GLU A 143 11.18 -16.90 -1.68
CA GLU A 143 12.07 -17.71 -0.84
C GLU A 143 12.87 -16.85 0.14
N GLU A 144 13.43 -15.71 -0.30
CA GLU A 144 14.20 -14.82 0.58
C GLU A 144 13.39 -14.31 1.78
N ILE A 145 12.09 -14.02 1.58
CA ILE A 145 11.22 -13.54 2.65
C ILE A 145 10.68 -14.69 3.52
N VAL A 146 10.45 -15.88 2.94
CA VAL A 146 10.11 -17.09 3.70
C VAL A 146 11.21 -17.42 4.71
N GLU A 147 12.47 -17.41 4.27
CA GLU A 147 13.61 -17.68 5.15
C GLU A 147 13.74 -16.67 6.30
N LYS A 148 13.40 -15.39 6.06
CA LYS A 148 13.32 -14.39 7.14
C LYS A 148 12.26 -14.73 8.17
N ALA A 149 11.13 -15.32 7.76
CA ALA A 149 10.04 -15.72 8.67
C ALA A 149 10.34 -16.98 9.48
N MET A 150 11.31 -17.81 9.06
CA MET A 150 11.65 -19.06 9.76
C MET A 150 12.43 -18.85 11.06
N LYS A 151 12.96 -17.65 11.31
CA LYS A 151 13.66 -17.32 12.55
C LYS A 151 12.76 -17.52 13.77
N GLU A 152 13.25 -18.24 14.78
CA GLU A 152 12.46 -18.59 15.98
C GLU A 152 11.89 -17.36 16.72
N ARG A 153 12.67 -16.28 16.77
CA ARG A 153 12.29 -15.01 17.41
C ARG A 153 11.16 -14.27 16.67
N VAL A 154 10.97 -14.53 15.37
CA VAL A 154 9.83 -14.00 14.62
C VAL A 154 8.60 -14.77 15.05
N LYS A 155 7.62 -14.07 15.63
CA LYS A 155 6.40 -14.67 16.21
C LYS A 155 5.13 -14.41 15.40
N CYS A 156 5.15 -13.40 14.53
CA CYS A 156 4.10 -13.12 13.56
C CYS A 156 4.66 -12.41 12.33
N ILE A 157 3.86 -12.32 11.28
CA ILE A 157 4.13 -11.54 10.07
C ILE A 157 3.06 -10.46 9.96
N CYS A 158 3.46 -9.22 9.72
CA CYS A 158 2.55 -8.11 9.46
C CYS A 158 2.80 -7.57 8.05
N HIS A 159 1.81 -7.73 7.16
CA HIS A 159 1.79 -7.07 5.86
C HIS A 159 1.30 -5.65 6.04
N PHE A 160 2.12 -4.65 5.70
CA PHE A 160 1.80 -3.23 5.91
C PHE A 160 2.62 -2.32 4.97
N GLY A 161 2.56 -1.01 5.17
CA GLY A 161 3.39 -0.02 4.46
C GLY A 161 2.58 0.82 3.49
N GLY A 162 2.88 0.73 2.19
CA GLY A 162 1.83 0.88 1.19
C GLY A 162 0.82 -0.26 1.32
N SER A 163 -0.33 -0.16 0.67
CA SER A 163 -1.32 -1.24 0.70
C SER A 163 -0.70 -2.55 0.16
N PRO A 164 -0.94 -3.72 0.77
CA PRO A 164 -0.55 -5.01 0.20
C PRO A 164 -1.31 -5.36 -1.09
N GLU A 165 -2.49 -4.80 -1.34
CA GLU A 165 -3.37 -5.18 -2.46
C GLU A 165 -2.73 -5.14 -3.86
N PRO A 166 -1.94 -4.11 -4.23
CA PRO A 166 -1.23 -4.06 -5.52
C PRO A 166 -0.27 -5.23 -5.77
N GLN A 167 0.12 -5.95 -4.70
CA GLN A 167 1.03 -7.09 -4.69
C GLN A 167 0.39 -8.33 -4.04
N ILE A 168 -0.95 -8.38 -3.93
CA ILE A 168 -1.67 -9.37 -3.11
C ILE A 168 -1.36 -10.83 -3.47
N VAL A 169 -1.12 -11.11 -4.75
CA VAL A 169 -0.79 -12.47 -5.21
C VAL A 169 0.52 -12.95 -4.61
N PHE A 170 1.54 -12.09 -4.57
CA PHE A 170 2.80 -12.40 -3.88
C PHE A 170 2.57 -12.58 -2.38
N ALA A 171 1.88 -11.63 -1.76
CA ALA A 171 1.67 -11.64 -0.31
C ALA A 171 0.94 -12.91 0.15
N ILE A 172 -0.08 -13.35 -0.60
CA ILE A 172 -0.79 -14.61 -0.36
C ILE A 172 0.13 -15.82 -0.55
N ASN A 173 0.94 -15.86 -1.61
CA ASN A 173 1.85 -17.00 -1.86
C ASN A 173 2.91 -17.12 -0.78
N PHE A 174 3.56 -16.01 -0.42
CA PHE A 174 4.49 -15.93 0.70
C PHE A 174 3.83 -16.43 2.00
N SER A 175 2.64 -15.92 2.33
CA SER A 175 1.89 -16.35 3.51
C SER A 175 1.56 -17.85 3.50
N ARG A 176 1.14 -18.39 2.37
CA ARG A 176 0.84 -19.83 2.22
C ARG A 176 2.08 -20.69 2.40
N GLU A 177 3.21 -20.26 1.82
CA GLU A 177 4.46 -21.01 1.91
C GLU A 177 5.00 -21.03 3.35
N VAL A 178 4.94 -19.90 4.06
CA VAL A 178 5.27 -19.87 5.49
C VAL A 178 4.39 -20.84 6.28
N LEU A 179 3.07 -20.79 6.06
CA LEU A 179 2.12 -21.67 6.78
C LEU A 179 2.31 -23.16 6.48
N ARG A 180 2.93 -23.52 5.35
CA ARG A 180 3.33 -24.91 5.07
C ARG A 180 4.49 -25.38 5.93
N ARG A 181 5.41 -24.48 6.29
CA ARG A 181 6.64 -24.79 7.03
C ARG A 181 6.48 -24.60 8.54
N ARG A 182 5.60 -23.69 8.97
CA ARG A 182 5.48 -23.27 10.37
C ARG A 182 4.09 -22.71 10.69
N GLU A 183 3.54 -23.09 11.84
CA GLU A 183 2.38 -22.40 12.41
C GLU A 183 2.80 -21.02 12.94
N ILE A 184 2.26 -19.96 12.34
CA ILE A 184 2.56 -18.58 12.70
C ILE A 184 1.36 -17.68 12.41
N MET A 185 1.19 -16.62 13.21
CA MET A 185 0.15 -15.63 12.97
C MET A 185 0.55 -14.69 11.84
N ILE A 186 -0.38 -14.46 10.90
CA ILE A 186 -0.21 -13.52 9.80
C ILE A 186 -1.30 -12.46 9.90
N CYS A 187 -0.87 -11.20 9.87
CA CYS A 187 -1.69 -10.01 10.02
C CYS A 187 -1.61 -9.18 8.74
N TRP A 188 -2.72 -8.54 8.39
CA TRP A 188 -2.83 -7.60 7.28
C TRP A 188 -3.28 -6.27 7.88
N GLU A 189 -2.44 -5.25 7.71
CA GLU A 189 -2.63 -3.90 8.23
C GLU A 189 -2.87 -2.90 7.10
#